data_AF-A0AAD6AHV9-F1
#
_entry.id   AF-A0AAD6AHV9-F1
#
_cell.length_a   1.000
_cell.length_b   1.000
_cell.length_c   1.000
_cell.angle_alpha   90.00
_cell.angle_beta   90.00
_cell.angle_gamma   90.00
#
_symmetry.space_group_name_H-M   'P 1'
#
loop_
_entity.id
_entity.type
_entity.pdbx_description
1 polymer ?
#
loop_
_entity_poly.entity_id
_entity_poly.type
_entity_poly.pdbx_seq_one_letter_code
_entity_poly.pdbx_strand_id
1 'polypeptide(L)'
;MMTVSAKSVVCLCFLFSFCHVRGAHIPLKMNRTILNLLKHYNISKEEKYNGQLVFSKESIPEKLLEKRVFMRGVLETYETLINKMLKELPTPLPHTTGSKGGVGEGGAGEDVRTELNYILSMILKLKTIYYNEQDNLLSSLKKLIGIKMDSATVQSKALGELPWLYEEASYLNKEIQSRRRRRHAQRVKTHQRG
;
A
#
# COMPACT_ATOMS: atom_id res chain seq x y z
N MET A 1 21.88 55.34 4.45
CA MET A 1 21.19 54.13 4.96
C MET A 1 20.28 53.58 3.87
N MET A 2 20.39 52.26 3.65
CA MET A 2 19.37 51.32 3.17
C MET A 2 18.54 51.65 1.91
N THR A 3 18.92 51.08 0.76
CA THR A 3 17.96 50.47 -0.18
C THR A 3 18.63 49.35 -1.00
N VAL A 4 19.04 48.26 -0.37
CA VAL A 4 19.41 47.01 -1.09
C VAL A 4 18.76 45.82 -0.40
N SER A 5 17.43 45.85 -0.29
CA SER A 5 16.67 44.75 0.33
C SER A 5 15.33 44.52 -0.36
N ALA A 6 15.30 44.45 -1.69
CA ALA A 6 14.05 44.17 -2.42
C ALA A 6 14.18 43.17 -3.58
N LYS A 7 15.38 42.65 -3.88
CA LYS A 7 15.58 41.70 -4.99
C LYS A 7 15.93 40.27 -4.58
N SER A 8 16.19 40.00 -3.29
CA SER A 8 16.59 38.65 -2.85
C SER A 8 15.45 37.81 -2.24
N VAL A 9 14.27 38.39 -1.99
CA VAL A 9 13.15 37.65 -1.37
C VAL A 9 12.26 36.96 -2.42
N VAL A 10 12.19 37.49 -3.64
CA VAL A 10 11.37 36.91 -4.71
C VAL A 10 11.99 35.63 -5.30
N CYS A 11 13.33 35.51 -5.26
CA CYS A 11 14.04 34.33 -5.79
C CYS A 11 13.90 33.10 -4.87
N LEU A 12 13.74 33.31 -3.55
CA LEU A 12 13.56 32.21 -2.59
C LEU A 12 12.17 31.57 -2.67
N CYS A 13 11.11 32.33 -3.00
CA CYS A 13 9.76 31.78 -3.16
C CYS A 13 9.62 30.89 -4.42
N PHE A 14 10.33 31.23 -5.51
CA PHE A 14 10.32 30.41 -6.72
C PHE A 14 11.03 29.06 -6.55
N LEU A 15 12.04 28.98 -5.68
CA LEU A 15 12.71 27.72 -5.36
C LEU A 15 11.83 26.78 -4.53
N PHE A 16 10.98 27.30 -3.64
CA PHE A 16 10.00 26.47 -2.91
C PHE A 16 8.86 25.96 -3.79
N SER A 17 8.55 26.63 -4.92
CA SER A 17 7.48 26.19 -5.82
C SER A 17 7.84 24.95 -6.65
N PHE A 18 9.13 24.61 -6.77
CA PHE A 18 9.60 23.35 -7.38
C PHE A 18 9.70 22.19 -6.38
N CYS A 19 9.61 22.48 -5.07
CA CYS A 19 9.26 21.49 -4.07
C CYS A 19 7.75 21.28 -4.08
N HIS A 20 7.19 20.87 -5.23
CA HIS A 20 5.92 20.18 -5.24
C HIS A 20 6.15 18.92 -4.39
N VAL A 21 5.75 18.99 -3.13
CA VAL A 21 5.65 17.82 -2.26
C VAL A 21 4.82 16.85 -3.08
N ARG A 22 5.44 15.80 -3.61
CA ARG A 22 4.76 14.66 -4.23
C ARG A 22 4.06 13.90 -3.11
N GLY A 23 3.16 14.58 -2.39
CA GLY A 23 2.15 13.99 -1.56
C GLY A 23 1.03 13.60 -2.50
N ALA A 24 0.87 12.31 -2.75
CA ALA A 24 -0.36 11.82 -3.35
C ALA A 24 -1.51 12.29 -2.46
N HIS A 25 -2.27 13.28 -2.92
CA HIS A 25 -3.36 13.86 -2.16
C HIS A 25 -4.53 12.89 -2.17
N ILE A 26 -5.05 12.53 -0.99
CA ILE A 26 -6.27 11.72 -0.88
C ILE A 26 -7.42 12.53 -1.49
N PRO A 27 -8.12 12.05 -2.54
CA PRO A 27 -9.21 12.80 -3.15
C PRO A 27 -10.27 13.20 -2.11
N LEU A 28 -10.85 14.40 -2.24
CA LEU A 28 -11.83 14.92 -1.27
C LEU A 28 -12.99 13.94 -1.00
N LYS A 29 -13.48 13.30 -2.07
CA LYS A 29 -14.54 12.29 -1.97
C LYS A 29 -14.10 11.08 -1.14
N MET A 30 -12.87 10.61 -1.33
CA MET A 30 -12.29 9.51 -0.54
C MET A 30 -12.22 9.88 0.95
N ASN A 31 -11.72 11.07 1.27
CA ASN A 31 -11.63 11.51 2.66
C ASN A 31 -13.01 11.61 3.33
N ARG A 32 -14.01 12.19 2.64
CA ARG A 32 -15.38 12.27 3.16
C ARG A 32 -15.99 10.88 3.39
N THR A 33 -15.81 9.97 2.43
CA THR A 33 -16.29 8.58 2.54
C THR A 33 -15.66 7.86 3.74
N ILE A 34 -14.34 8.00 3.93
CA ILE A 34 -13.64 7.41 5.09
C ILE A 34 -14.22 7.95 6.40
N LEU A 35 -14.45 9.26 6.50
CA LEU A 35 -15.00 9.86 7.72
C LEU A 35 -16.43 9.39 8.02
N ASN A 36 -17.26 9.19 7.00
CA ASN A 36 -18.61 8.67 7.19
C ASN A 36 -18.58 7.21 7.65
N LEU A 37 -17.77 6.36 7.00
CA LEU A 37 -17.57 4.98 7.42
C LEU A 37 -17.00 4.89 8.84
N LEU A 38 -16.07 5.77 9.24
CA LEU A 38 -15.54 5.79 10.61
C LEU A 38 -16.60 6.13 11.66
N LYS A 39 -17.67 6.87 11.30
CA LYS A 39 -18.80 7.11 12.21
C LYS A 39 -19.67 5.87 12.35
N HIS A 40 -19.79 5.07 11.29
CA HIS A 40 -20.55 3.83 11.32
C HIS A 40 -19.78 2.72 12.08
N TYR A 41 -18.52 2.50 11.73
CA TYR A 41 -17.60 1.57 12.40
C TYR A 41 -16.91 2.23 13.60
N ASN A 42 -17.72 2.79 14.50
CA ASN A 42 -17.22 3.54 15.64
C ASN A 42 -16.67 2.60 16.73
N ILE A 43 -15.50 2.93 17.25
CA ILE A 43 -14.83 2.24 18.36
C ILE A 43 -14.43 3.26 19.43
N SER A 44 -14.17 2.81 20.65
CA SER A 44 -13.74 3.70 21.73
C SER A 44 -12.38 4.36 21.39
N LYS A 45 -12.10 5.52 22.02
CA LYS A 45 -10.80 6.18 21.81
C LYS A 45 -9.66 5.34 22.37
N GLU A 46 -9.94 4.66 23.48
CA GLU A 46 -9.04 3.74 24.16
C GLU A 46 -8.63 2.60 23.23
N GLU A 47 -9.59 1.96 22.55
CA GLU A 47 -9.31 0.91 21.55
C GLU A 47 -8.59 1.47 20.33
N LYS A 48 -9.02 2.63 19.83
CA LYS A 48 -8.43 3.25 18.63
C LYS A 48 -6.95 3.61 18.81
N TYR A 49 -6.56 3.97 20.04
CA TYR A 49 -5.22 4.46 20.39
C TYR A 49 -4.48 3.55 21.38
N ASN A 50 -4.85 2.27 21.46
CA ASN A 50 -4.22 1.27 22.35
C ASN A 50 -2.77 0.88 21.98
N GLY A 51 -2.18 1.51 20.95
CA GLY A 51 -0.84 1.20 20.47
C GLY A 51 -0.74 0.00 19.51
N GLN A 52 -1.84 -0.74 19.29
CA GLN A 52 -1.90 -1.87 18.35
C GLN A 52 -2.37 -1.39 16.97
N LEU A 53 -1.44 -0.94 16.14
CA LEU A 53 -1.74 -0.58 14.75
C LEU A 53 -1.97 -1.84 13.90
N VAL A 54 -3.05 -1.86 13.12
CA VAL A 54 -3.29 -2.91 12.10
C VAL A 54 -2.14 -2.97 11.08
N PHE A 55 -1.59 -1.79 10.73
CA PHE A 55 -0.40 -1.67 9.90
C PHE A 55 0.59 -0.72 10.57
N SER A 56 1.78 -1.21 10.94
CA SER A 56 2.82 -0.37 11.53
C SER A 56 3.50 0.49 10.46
N LYS A 57 3.65 1.79 10.72
CA LYS A 57 4.43 2.69 9.85
C LYS A 57 5.92 2.31 9.81
N GLU A 58 6.42 1.73 10.89
CA GLU A 58 7.82 1.29 11.03
C GLU A 58 8.12 0.08 10.15
N SER A 59 7.11 -0.71 9.79
CA SER A 59 7.26 -1.85 8.88
C SER A 59 7.35 -1.48 7.40
N ILE A 60 7.19 -0.20 7.05
CA ILE A 60 7.23 0.24 5.64
C ILE A 60 8.69 0.27 5.17
N PRO A 61 9.09 -0.54 4.17
CA PRO A 61 10.47 -0.56 3.70
C PRO A 61 10.90 0.80 3.12
N GLU A 62 12.16 1.18 3.34
CA GLU A 62 12.72 2.41 2.78
C GLU A 62 12.95 2.28 1.27
N LYS A 63 13.39 1.10 0.83
CA LYS A 63 13.68 0.85 -0.58
C LYS A 63 12.38 0.80 -1.39
N LEU A 64 12.35 1.58 -2.45
CA LEU A 64 11.15 1.81 -3.26
C LEU A 64 10.51 0.52 -3.81
N LEU A 65 11.31 -0.46 -4.24
CA LEU A 65 10.79 -1.73 -4.77
C LEU A 65 10.11 -2.55 -3.66
N GLU A 66 10.80 -2.73 -2.53
CA GLU A 66 10.27 -3.42 -1.35
C GLU A 66 9.00 -2.72 -0.83
N LYS A 67 9.02 -1.37 -0.81
CA LYS A 67 7.86 -0.54 -0.45
C LYS A 67 6.68 -0.77 -1.38
N ARG A 68 6.89 -0.89 -2.71
CA ARG A 68 5.80 -1.17 -3.65
C ARG A 68 5.20 -2.55 -3.42
N VAL A 69 6.02 -3.57 -3.18
CA VAL A 69 5.55 -4.94 -2.88
C VAL A 69 4.76 -4.95 -1.58
N PHE A 70 5.27 -4.29 -0.54
CA PHE A 70 4.58 -4.13 0.73
C PHE A 70 3.21 -3.44 0.55
N MET A 71 3.18 -2.32 -0.16
CA MET A 71 1.93 -1.57 -0.41
C MET A 71 0.92 -2.38 -1.24
N ARG A 72 1.37 -3.21 -2.19
CA ARG A 72 0.50 -4.15 -2.89
C ARG A 72 -0.18 -5.12 -1.91
N GLY A 73 0.58 -5.70 -0.97
CA GLY A 73 0.04 -6.56 0.08
C GLY A 73 -0.95 -5.86 1.00
N VAL A 74 -0.68 -4.60 1.36
CA VAL A 74 -1.61 -3.76 2.14
C VAL A 74 -2.92 -3.55 1.38
N LEU A 75 -2.86 -3.23 0.08
CA LEU A 75 -4.06 -3.06 -0.74
C LEU A 75 -4.88 -4.35 -0.88
N GLU A 76 -4.25 -5.51 -1.02
CA GLU A 76 -4.93 -6.82 -1.00
C GLU A 76 -5.61 -7.13 0.34
N THR A 77 -4.97 -6.72 1.44
CA THR A 77 -5.54 -6.89 2.77
C THR A 77 -6.77 -6.00 2.95
N TYR A 78 -6.72 -4.74 2.51
CA TYR A 78 -7.88 -3.85 2.53
C TYR A 78 -9.01 -4.32 1.62
N GLU A 79 -8.71 -4.82 0.42
CA GLU A 79 -9.72 -5.42 -0.46
C GLU A 79 -10.43 -6.59 0.25
N THR A 80 -9.67 -7.48 0.89
CA THR A 80 -10.24 -8.61 1.63
C THR A 80 -11.08 -8.14 2.81
N LEU A 81 -10.61 -7.15 3.57
CA LEU A 81 -11.31 -6.57 4.70
C LEU A 81 -12.64 -5.95 4.27
N ILE A 82 -12.63 -5.09 3.25
CA ILE A 82 -13.84 -4.40 2.77
C ILE A 82 -14.84 -5.41 2.21
N ASN A 83 -14.39 -6.44 1.50
CA ASN A 83 -15.27 -7.51 1.05
C ASN A 83 -15.94 -8.27 2.20
N LYS A 84 -15.25 -8.46 3.33
CA LYS A 84 -15.87 -9.02 4.55
C LYS A 84 -16.89 -8.06 5.14
N MET A 85 -16.54 -6.78 5.30
CA MET A 85 -17.47 -5.75 5.80
C MET A 85 -18.75 -5.69 4.95
N LEU A 86 -18.63 -5.75 3.61
CA LEU A 86 -19.76 -5.79 2.68
C LEU A 86 -20.67 -7.02 2.84
N LYS A 87 -20.10 -8.17 3.22
CA LYS A 87 -20.84 -9.43 3.47
C LYS A 87 -21.54 -9.42 4.82
N GLU A 88 -20.97 -8.74 5.80
CA GLU A 88 -21.51 -8.62 7.16
C GLU A 88 -22.63 -7.58 7.26
N LEU A 89 -22.76 -6.68 6.28
CA LEU A 89 -23.88 -5.74 6.22
C LEU A 89 -25.22 -6.50 6.11
N PRO A 90 -26.26 -6.08 6.85
CA PRO A 90 -27.59 -6.67 6.75
C PRO A 90 -28.06 -6.65 5.29
N THR A 91 -28.59 -7.78 4.84
CA THR A 91 -29.19 -7.89 3.50
C THR A 91 -30.54 -7.17 3.54
N PRO A 92 -30.83 -6.23 2.62
CA PRO A 92 -32.14 -5.60 2.56
C PRO A 92 -33.21 -6.68 2.41
N LEU A 93 -34.14 -6.77 3.36
CA LEU A 93 -35.30 -7.65 3.22
C LEU A 93 -36.16 -7.15 2.04
N PRO A 94 -36.75 -8.05 1.23
CA PRO A 94 -37.67 -7.64 0.18
C PRO A 94 -38.88 -6.94 0.82
N HIS A 95 -39.12 -5.71 0.39
CA HIS A 95 -40.30 -4.94 0.76
C HIS A 95 -41.56 -5.71 0.35
N THR A 96 -42.26 -6.26 1.33
CA THR A 96 -43.62 -6.76 1.14
C THR A 96 -44.52 -5.55 0.98
N THR A 97 -45.10 -5.39 -0.21
CA THR A 97 -46.07 -4.36 -0.55
C THR A 97 -47.29 -4.49 0.37
N GLY A 98 -47.35 -3.70 1.44
CA GLY A 98 -48.51 -3.72 2.33
C GLY A 98 -48.34 -2.89 3.59
N SER A 99 -49.01 -1.74 3.59
CA SER A 99 -49.40 -0.94 4.76
C SER A 99 -48.53 0.26 5.14
N LYS A 100 -49.24 1.37 5.32
CA LYS A 100 -48.79 2.72 5.61
C LYS A 100 -48.17 2.82 7.02
N GLY A 101 -47.14 3.66 7.13
CA GLY A 101 -46.80 4.39 8.36
C GLY A 101 -45.67 3.77 9.18
N GLY A 102 -44.45 4.25 8.94
CA GLY A 102 -43.29 3.94 9.76
C GLY A 102 -42.00 4.36 9.06
N VAL A 103 -41.58 5.61 9.25
CA VAL A 103 -40.24 6.09 8.87
C VAL A 103 -39.25 5.39 9.80
N GLY A 104 -38.64 4.30 9.35
CA GLY A 104 -37.73 3.51 10.17
C GLY A 104 -36.63 2.85 9.33
N GLU A 105 -35.40 3.33 9.52
CA GLU A 105 -34.11 2.60 9.40
C GLU A 105 -33.73 1.90 8.08
N GLY A 106 -34.46 2.10 6.98
CA GLY A 106 -34.08 1.55 5.66
C GLY A 106 -32.87 2.22 4.98
N GLY A 107 -32.44 3.41 5.41
CA GLY A 107 -31.46 4.24 4.67
C GLY A 107 -30.00 4.12 5.08
N ALA A 108 -29.70 3.72 6.32
CA ALA A 108 -28.32 3.76 6.83
C ALA A 108 -27.45 2.63 6.26
N GLY A 109 -28.02 1.43 6.06
CA GLY A 109 -27.28 0.28 5.52
C GLY A 109 -26.97 0.39 4.03
N GLU A 110 -27.84 1.04 3.26
CA GLU A 110 -27.65 1.26 1.81
C GLU A 110 -26.56 2.31 1.53
N ASP A 111 -26.48 3.35 2.36
CA ASP A 111 -25.44 4.38 2.30
C ASP A 111 -24.06 3.78 2.60
N VAL A 112 -23.94 3.01 3.70
CA VAL A 112 -22.68 2.34 4.09
C VAL A 112 -22.21 1.35 3.02
N ARG A 113 -23.12 0.57 2.42
CA ARG A 113 -22.79 -0.35 1.32
C ARG A 113 -22.21 0.41 0.12
N THR A 114 -22.81 1.55 -0.23
CA THR A 114 -22.37 2.40 -1.34
C THR A 114 -20.99 3.01 -1.07
N GLU A 115 -20.75 3.47 0.15
CA GLU A 115 -19.47 4.01 0.59
C GLU A 115 -18.34 2.97 0.58
N LEU A 116 -18.60 1.76 1.09
CA LEU A 116 -17.65 0.64 1.03
C LEU A 116 -17.33 0.24 -0.40
N ASN A 117 -18.34 0.14 -1.28
CA ASN A 117 -18.14 -0.16 -2.69
C ASN A 117 -17.31 0.93 -3.39
N TYR A 118 -17.51 2.21 -3.04
CA TYR A 118 -16.70 3.29 -3.56
C TYR A 118 -15.22 3.13 -3.18
N ILE A 119 -14.91 2.90 -1.90
CA ILE A 119 -13.53 2.67 -1.45
C ILE A 119 -12.92 1.43 -2.13
N LEU A 120 -13.68 0.33 -2.20
CA LEU A 120 -13.25 -0.90 -2.86
C LEU A 120 -12.86 -0.63 -4.33
N SER A 121 -13.70 0.10 -5.06
CA SER A 121 -13.42 0.46 -6.46
C SER A 121 -12.14 1.28 -6.63
N MET A 122 -11.86 2.19 -5.69
CA MET A 122 -10.65 3.01 -5.69
C MET A 122 -9.39 2.18 -5.41
N ILE A 123 -9.47 1.23 -4.48
CA ILE A 123 -8.39 0.29 -4.18
C ILE A 123 -8.11 -0.60 -5.39
N LEU A 124 -9.13 -1.19 -6.00
CA LEU A 124 -9.00 -2.03 -7.18
C LEU A 124 -8.37 -1.26 -8.34
N LYS A 125 -8.84 -0.03 -8.60
CA LYS A 125 -8.26 0.85 -9.62
C LYS A 125 -6.78 1.13 -9.36
N LEU A 126 -6.41 1.43 -8.11
CA LEU A 126 -5.02 1.68 -7.74
C LEU A 126 -4.14 0.43 -7.95
N LYS A 127 -4.63 -0.75 -7.55
CA LYS A 127 -3.93 -2.04 -7.75
C LYS A 127 -3.67 -2.32 -9.23
N THR A 128 -4.71 -2.22 -10.06
CA THR A 128 -4.63 -2.53 -11.49
C THR A 128 -3.72 -1.57 -12.24
N ILE A 129 -3.78 -0.28 -11.95
CA ILE A 129 -3.01 0.74 -12.71
C ILE A 129 -1.54 0.77 -12.25
N TYR A 130 -1.26 0.69 -10.95
CA TYR A 130 0.07 1.01 -10.42
C TYR A 130 0.81 -0.16 -9.77
N TYR A 131 0.14 -1.28 -9.52
CA TYR A 131 0.72 -2.40 -8.78
C TYR A 131 0.56 -3.76 -9.46
N ASN A 132 0.33 -3.79 -10.78
CA ASN A 132 0.15 -5.04 -11.52
C ASN A 132 1.43 -5.90 -11.52
N GLU A 133 2.61 -5.28 -11.72
CA GLU A 133 3.89 -6.00 -11.69
C GLU A 133 4.17 -6.66 -10.33
N GLN A 134 3.80 -5.97 -9.24
CA GLN A 134 3.97 -6.48 -7.89
C GLN A 134 3.02 -7.63 -7.57
N ASP A 135 1.92 -7.79 -8.31
CA ASP A 135 0.98 -8.89 -8.15
C ASP A 135 1.63 -10.25 -8.45
N ASN A 136 2.34 -10.32 -9.58
CA ASN A 136 3.01 -11.54 -10.02
C ASN A 136 4.09 -11.98 -9.02
N LEU A 137 4.86 -11.01 -8.52
CA LEU A 137 5.89 -11.27 -7.52
C LEU A 137 5.27 -11.73 -6.20
N LEU A 138 4.26 -11.02 -5.70
CA LEU A 138 3.61 -11.34 -4.43
C LEU A 138 2.87 -12.69 -4.50
N SER A 139 2.23 -13.00 -5.63
CA SER A 139 1.64 -14.32 -5.90
C SER A 139 2.69 -15.44 -5.88
N SER A 140 3.85 -15.21 -6.50
CA SER A 140 4.97 -16.16 -6.48
C SER A 140 5.48 -16.38 -5.05
N LEU A 141 5.63 -15.31 -4.25
CA LEU A 141 6.03 -15.42 -2.85
C LEU A 141 5.02 -16.18 -1.99
N LYS A 142 3.71 -15.93 -2.18
CA LYS A 142 2.64 -16.69 -1.49
C LYS A 142 2.68 -18.17 -1.82
N LYS A 143 2.96 -18.54 -3.08
CA LYS A 143 3.14 -19.94 -3.48
C LYS A 143 4.30 -20.61 -2.75
N LEU A 144 5.42 -19.90 -2.54
CA LEU A 144 6.56 -20.41 -1.77
C LEU A 144 6.18 -20.70 -0.31
N ILE A 145 5.38 -19.83 0.31
CA ILE A 145 4.89 -20.03 1.70
C ILE A 145 3.97 -21.25 1.78
N GLY A 146 3.17 -21.50 0.73
CA GLY A 146 2.24 -22.63 0.68
C GLY A 146 2.87 -23.99 0.36
N ILE A 147 4.19 -24.10 0.25
CA ILE A 147 4.87 -25.37 -0.03
C ILE A 147 4.72 -26.31 1.17
N LYS A 148 4.31 -27.56 0.89
CA LYS A 148 4.19 -28.65 1.88
C LYS A 148 5.56 -29.23 2.22
N MET A 149 6.26 -28.58 3.14
CA MET A 149 7.64 -28.92 3.53
C MET A 149 7.79 -30.32 4.15
N ASP A 150 6.71 -30.87 4.67
CA ASP A 150 6.58 -32.20 5.26
C ASP A 150 6.49 -33.34 4.22
N SER A 151 6.28 -33.01 2.95
CA SER A 151 6.20 -34.01 1.88
C SER A 151 7.58 -34.49 1.41
N ALA A 152 7.85 -35.79 1.53
CA ALA A 152 9.09 -36.40 1.03
C ALA A 152 9.32 -36.14 -0.48
N THR A 153 8.25 -36.10 -1.29
CA THR A 153 8.34 -35.75 -2.72
C THR A 153 8.79 -34.30 -2.92
N VAL A 154 8.26 -33.37 -2.13
CA VAL A 154 8.67 -31.95 -2.18
C VAL A 154 10.12 -31.81 -1.77
N GLN A 155 10.54 -32.48 -0.69
CA GLN A 155 11.92 -32.47 -0.20
C GLN A 155 12.89 -32.99 -1.27
N SER A 156 12.58 -34.13 -1.89
CA SER A 156 13.40 -34.70 -2.96
C SER A 156 13.53 -33.77 -4.18
N LYS A 157 12.42 -33.14 -4.61
CA LYS A 157 12.45 -32.16 -5.72
C LYS A 157 13.29 -30.94 -5.36
N ALA A 158 13.07 -30.37 -4.16
CA ALA A 158 13.81 -29.21 -3.69
C ALA A 158 15.33 -29.48 -3.65
N LEU A 159 15.74 -30.67 -3.23
CA LEU A 159 17.16 -31.07 -3.25
C LEU A 159 17.72 -31.17 -4.67
N GLY A 160 16.93 -31.63 -5.64
CA GLY A 160 17.33 -31.68 -7.05
C GLY A 160 17.49 -30.29 -7.69
N GLU A 161 16.68 -29.33 -7.27
CA GLU A 161 16.68 -27.95 -7.78
C GLU A 161 17.73 -27.05 -7.08
N LEU A 162 18.20 -27.46 -5.90
CA LEU A 162 19.09 -26.68 -5.04
C LEU A 162 20.38 -26.19 -5.72
N PRO A 163 21.11 -26.97 -6.54
CA PRO A 163 22.37 -26.51 -7.13
C PRO A 163 22.22 -25.24 -7.96
N TRP A 164 21.22 -25.21 -8.85
CA TRP A 164 20.97 -24.04 -9.71
C TRP A 164 20.49 -22.84 -8.88
N LEU A 165 19.58 -23.05 -7.92
CA LEU A 165 19.07 -21.97 -7.07
C LEU A 165 20.19 -21.33 -6.23
N TYR A 166 21.11 -22.15 -5.72
CA TYR A 166 22.27 -21.68 -4.97
C TYR A 166 23.25 -20.89 -5.85
N GLU A 167 23.49 -21.34 -7.08
CA GLU A 167 24.31 -20.64 -8.05
C GLU A 167 23.72 -19.26 -8.39
N GLU A 168 22.43 -19.21 -8.72
CA GLU A 168 21.71 -17.97 -9.05
C GLU A 168 21.75 -16.98 -7.87
N ALA A 169 21.47 -17.44 -6.65
CA ALA A 169 21.53 -16.61 -5.44
C ALA A 169 22.96 -16.07 -5.20
N SER A 170 23.98 -16.89 -5.45
CA SER A 170 25.38 -16.49 -5.31
C SER A 170 25.81 -15.46 -6.36
N TYR A 171 25.34 -15.61 -7.60
CA TYR A 171 25.60 -14.66 -8.69
C TYR A 171 25.05 -13.27 -8.38
N LEU A 172 23.78 -13.20 -7.93
CA LEU A 172 23.12 -11.94 -7.57
C LEU A 172 23.91 -11.13 -6.53
N ASN A 173 24.47 -11.79 -5.51
CA ASN A 173 25.30 -11.13 -4.50
C ASN A 173 26.59 -10.54 -5.11
N LYS A 174 27.29 -11.32 -5.95
CA LYS A 174 28.52 -10.86 -6.63
C LYS A 174 28.24 -9.65 -7.52
N GLU A 175 27.13 -9.64 -8.25
CA GLU A 175 26.78 -8.52 -9.11
C GLU A 175 26.48 -7.25 -8.30
N ILE A 176 25.73 -7.34 -7.21
CA ILE A 176 25.47 -6.21 -6.30
C ILE A 176 26.79 -5.64 -5.77
N GLN A 177 27.71 -6.50 -5.33
CA GLN A 177 29.03 -6.07 -4.84
C GLN A 177 29.87 -5.42 -5.94
N SER A 178 29.90 -5.99 -7.13
CA SER A 178 30.63 -5.45 -8.30
C SER A 178 30.11 -4.06 -8.69
N ARG A 179 28.78 -3.88 -8.76
CA ARG A 179 28.15 -2.58 -9.03
C ARG A 179 28.49 -1.53 -7.97
N ARG A 180 28.53 -1.91 -6.68
CA ARG A 180 28.95 -1.01 -5.60
C ARG A 180 30.42 -0.59 -5.74
N ARG A 181 31.34 -1.55 -5.97
CA ARG A 181 32.78 -1.26 -6.15
C ARG A 181 33.05 -0.31 -7.33
N ARG A 182 32.37 -0.50 -8.47
CA ARG A 182 32.47 0.40 -9.63
C ARG A 182 32.07 1.84 -9.29
N ARG A 183 30.98 2.02 -8.52
CA ARG A 183 30.53 3.36 -8.08
C ARG A 183 31.53 4.04 -7.14
N HIS A 184 32.17 3.29 -6.24
CA HIS A 184 33.23 3.83 -5.38
C HIS A 184 34.47 4.24 -6.18
N ALA A 185 34.92 3.41 -7.13
CA ALA A 185 36.07 3.72 -7.98
C ALA A 185 35.85 4.97 -8.86
N GLN A 186 34.63 5.19 -9.34
CA GLN A 186 34.28 6.40 -10.10
C GLN A 186 34.28 7.66 -9.24
N ARG A 187 33.79 7.58 -7.98
CA ARG A 187 33.79 8.72 -7.04
C ARG A 187 35.19 9.15 -6.62
N VAL A 188 36.11 8.20 -6.45
CA VAL A 188 37.52 8.49 -6.13
C VAL A 188 38.23 9.18 -7.30
N LYS A 189 37.96 8.75 -8.54
CA LYS A 189 38.55 9.37 -9.75
C LYS A 189 38.07 10.81 -10.00
N THR A 190 36.82 11.14 -9.66
CA THR A 190 36.30 12.51 -9.78
C THR A 190 36.82 13.45 -8.70
N HIS A 191 37.25 12.93 -7.54
CA HIS A 191 37.79 13.76 -6.45
C HIS A 191 39.28 14.08 -6.62
N GLN A 192 40.02 13.34 -7.45
CA GLN A 192 41.43 13.60 -7.77
C GLN A 192 41.63 14.54 -8.98
N ARG A 193 40.55 15.03 -9.60
CA ARG A 193 40.59 15.95 -10.75
C ARG A 193 39.96 17.32 -10.48
N GLY A 194 39.70 17.64 -9.21
CA GLY A 194 39.21 18.95 -8.75
C GLY A 194 40.31 19.70 -8.03
#